data_AF-A0A434ERE7-F1
#
_entry.id   AF-A0A434ERE7-F1
#
_cell.length_a   1.000
_cell.length_b   1.000
_cell.length_c   1.000
_cell.angle_alpha   90.00
_cell.angle_beta   90.00
_cell.angle_gamma   90.00
#
_symmetry.space_group_name_H-M   'P 1'
#
loop_
_entity.id
_entity.type
_entity.pdbx_description
1 polymer ?
#
loop_
_entity_poly.entity_id
_entity_poly.type
_entity_poly.pdbx_seq_one_letter_code
_entity_poly.pdbx_strand_id
1 'polypeptide(L)'
;GLMEMSRQRIRASVLESTMKPCPHCGGTGHVRSDSSVALMVVRAIEEFLLKDSRSHIIVRTPSATALYVLNHKRANLVELEARFGLTITIEADETLGTQHYAIFRGAVAEKPEGFVEVRSLPAYVEPEEPEDEIVVEEEEEEVSEQAEQP
;
A
#
# COMPACT_ATOMS: atom_id res chain seq x y z
N GLY A 1 -23.14 -7.01 31.37
CA GLY A 1 -23.45 -6.68 29.97
C GLY A 1 -22.37 -7.19 29.05
N LEU A 2 -22.45 -8.48 28.69
CA LEU A 2 -21.69 -9.09 27.61
C LEU A 2 -22.70 -9.85 26.75
N MET A 3 -22.57 -9.74 25.43
CA MET A 3 -23.45 -10.43 24.49
C MET A 3 -22.64 -11.49 23.78
N GLU A 4 -23.05 -12.74 23.93
CA GLU A 4 -22.43 -13.88 23.26
C GLU A 4 -23.08 -14.10 21.90
N MET A 5 -22.25 -14.24 20.87
CA MET A 5 -22.70 -14.58 19.52
C MET A 5 -21.80 -15.67 18.96
N SER A 6 -22.40 -16.69 18.35
CA SER A 6 -21.68 -17.75 17.65
C SER A 6 -21.64 -17.48 16.15
N ARG A 7 -20.49 -17.73 15.51
CA ARG A 7 -20.31 -17.59 14.07
C ARG A 7 -19.71 -18.86 13.49
N GLN A 8 -20.32 -19.39 12.43
CA GLN A 8 -19.80 -20.55 11.71
C GLN A 8 -18.49 -20.21 10.97
N ARG A 9 -17.50 -21.09 11.08
CA ARG A 9 -16.21 -20.96 10.39
C ARG A 9 -16.30 -21.56 8.98
N ILE A 10 -16.46 -20.72 7.97
CA ILE A 10 -16.52 -21.14 6.56
C ILE A 10 -15.11 -21.23 5.93
N ARG A 11 -14.16 -20.43 6.42
CA ARG A 11 -12.78 -20.37 5.94
C ARG A 11 -11.84 -19.98 7.06
N ALA A 12 -10.55 -20.19 6.84
CA ALA A 12 -9.50 -19.71 7.73
C ALA A 12 -9.68 -18.21 7.99
N SER A 13 -9.43 -17.81 9.24
CA SER A 13 -9.56 -16.40 9.63
C SER A 13 -8.43 -15.56 9.03
N VAL A 14 -8.65 -14.26 8.88
CA VAL A 14 -7.59 -13.34 8.40
C VAL A 14 -6.37 -13.37 9.31
N LEU A 15 -6.60 -13.52 10.62
CA LEU A 15 -5.53 -13.61 11.61
C LEU A 15 -4.67 -14.86 11.38
N GLU A 16 -5.29 -15.97 11.02
CA GLU A 16 -4.61 -17.24 10.74
C GLU A 16 -3.84 -17.23 9.41
N SER A 17 -4.25 -16.42 8.42
CA SER A 17 -3.52 -16.29 7.16
C SER A 17 -2.37 -15.28 7.22
N THR A 18 -2.47 -14.27 8.09
CA THR A 18 -1.52 -13.15 8.16
C THR A 18 -0.57 -13.18 9.36
N MET A 19 -0.85 -14.04 10.35
CA MET A 19 -0.08 -14.14 11.58
C MET A 19 0.28 -15.59 11.90
N LYS A 20 1.41 -15.75 12.60
CA LYS A 20 1.87 -16.99 13.20
C LYS A 20 2.06 -16.81 14.72
N PRO A 21 1.92 -17.87 15.52
CA PRO A 21 2.17 -17.77 16.96
C PRO A 21 3.60 -17.30 17.22
N CYS A 22 3.78 -16.41 18.19
CA CYS A 22 5.09 -15.89 18.54
C CYS A 22 5.97 -17.00 19.14
N PRO A 23 7.18 -17.24 18.60
CA PRO A 23 8.08 -18.30 19.08
C PRO A 23 8.68 -17.98 20.46
N HIS A 24 8.73 -16.70 20.86
CA HIS A 24 9.34 -16.29 22.14
C HIS A 24 8.41 -16.49 23.34
N CYS A 25 7.10 -16.32 23.16
CA CYS A 25 6.13 -16.37 24.26
C CYS A 25 5.16 -17.56 24.17
N GLY A 26 5.48 -18.54 23.31
CA GLY A 26 4.73 -19.80 23.20
C GLY A 26 3.30 -19.66 22.68
N GLY A 27 3.02 -18.61 21.89
CA GLY A 27 1.69 -18.37 21.32
C GLY A 27 0.74 -17.51 22.16
N THR A 28 1.19 -16.92 23.26
CA THR A 28 0.41 -15.86 23.95
C THR A 28 0.28 -14.59 23.10
N GLY A 29 1.23 -14.36 22.20
CA GLY A 29 1.22 -13.29 21.20
C GLY A 29 1.32 -13.84 19.77
N HIS A 30 1.07 -12.96 18.81
CA HIS A 30 1.14 -13.25 17.38
C HIS A 30 2.19 -12.37 16.71
N VAL A 31 2.92 -12.93 15.76
CA VAL A 31 3.86 -12.21 14.89
C VAL A 31 3.41 -12.37 13.44
N ARG A 32 3.79 -11.44 12.57
CA ARG A 32 3.45 -11.54 11.13
C ARG A 32 3.98 -12.84 10.53
N SER A 33 3.18 -13.47 9.67
CA SER A 33 3.61 -14.63 8.90
C SER A 33 4.64 -14.23 7.83
N ASP A 34 5.48 -15.17 7.42
CA ASP A 34 6.51 -14.92 6.39
C ASP A 34 5.87 -14.53 5.04
N SER A 35 4.67 -15.04 4.76
CA SER A 35 3.87 -14.65 3.59
C SER A 35 3.40 -13.19 3.65
N SER A 36 3.00 -12.71 4.83
CA SER A 36 2.63 -11.30 5.04
C SER A 36 3.85 -10.39 4.89
N VAL A 37 4.98 -10.76 5.48
CA VAL A 37 6.23 -10.00 5.38
C VAL A 37 6.75 -9.99 3.95
N ALA A 38 6.72 -11.11 3.23
CA ALA A 38 7.11 -11.19 1.83
C ALA A 38 6.32 -10.22 0.93
N LEU A 39 5.01 -10.10 1.14
CA LEU A 39 4.18 -9.16 0.38
C LEU A 39 4.60 -7.70 0.66
N MET A 40 4.90 -7.39 1.92
CA MET A 40 5.39 -6.07 2.31
C MET A 40 6.75 -5.76 1.66
N VAL A 41 7.66 -6.74 1.58
CA VAL A 41 8.95 -6.59 0.92
C VAL A 41 8.78 -6.27 -0.57
N VAL A 42 7.93 -7.01 -1.28
CA VAL A 42 7.70 -6.76 -2.72
C VAL A 42 7.11 -5.38 -2.98
N ARG A 43 6.19 -4.91 -2.12
CA ARG A 43 5.66 -3.54 -2.20
C ARG A 43 6.74 -2.49 -1.94
N ALA A 44 7.61 -2.71 -0.96
CA ALA A 44 8.72 -1.81 -0.67
C ALA A 44 9.71 -1.73 -1.84
N ILE A 45 9.96 -2.86 -2.51
CA ILE A 45 10.75 -2.89 -3.74
C ILE A 45 10.09 -2.06 -4.83
N GLU A 46 8.80 -2.28 -5.10
CA GLU A 46 8.08 -1.53 -6.14
C GLU A 46 8.07 -0.01 -5.85
N GLU A 47 7.81 0.39 -4.60
CA GLU A 47 7.87 1.80 -4.20
C GLU A 47 9.27 2.40 -4.37
N PHE A 48 10.31 1.62 -4.03
CA PHE A 48 11.70 2.06 -4.23
C PHE A 48 12.02 2.25 -5.71
N LEU A 49 11.62 1.30 -6.56
CA LEU A 49 11.86 1.36 -8.01
C LEU A 49 11.09 2.50 -8.68
N LEU A 50 9.90 2.85 -8.16
CA LEU A 50 9.16 4.03 -8.62
C LEU A 50 9.90 5.34 -8.32
N LYS A 51 10.65 5.41 -7.22
CA LYS A 51 11.43 6.60 -6.82
C LYS A 51 12.80 6.66 -7.49
N ASP A 52 13.50 5.54 -7.56
CA ASP A 52 14.88 5.44 -8.03
C ASP A 52 15.10 4.11 -8.76
N SER A 53 15.06 4.15 -10.09
CA SER A 53 15.21 2.99 -10.98
C SER A 53 16.57 2.95 -11.69
N ARG A 54 17.57 3.72 -11.25
CA ARG A 54 18.84 3.87 -11.98
C ARG A 54 19.89 2.83 -11.62
N SER A 55 19.74 2.16 -10.49
CA SER A 55 20.73 1.22 -9.97
C SER A 55 20.10 -0.15 -9.74
N HIS A 56 20.91 -1.20 -9.87
CA HIS A 56 20.57 -2.51 -9.35
C HIS A 56 20.30 -2.42 -7.85
N ILE A 57 19.43 -3.29 -7.33
CA ILE A 57 19.07 -3.28 -5.91
C ILE A 57 19.43 -4.60 -5.26
N ILE A 58 19.88 -4.51 -4.01
CA ILE A 58 20.13 -5.65 -3.15
C ILE A 58 19.17 -5.53 -1.97
N VAL A 59 18.31 -6.52 -1.81
CA VAL A 59 17.29 -6.55 -0.76
C VAL A 59 17.69 -7.60 0.26
N ARG A 60 18.02 -7.14 1.46
CA ARG A 60 18.32 -8.02 2.59
C ARG A 60 17.04 -8.30 3.38
N THR A 61 16.77 -9.57 3.61
CA THR A 61 15.61 -10.03 4.41
C THR A 61 15.96 -11.26 5.22
N PRO A 62 15.20 -11.59 6.28
CA PRO A 62 15.38 -12.83 7.02
C PRO A 62 15.28 -14.05 6.10
N SER A 63 16.05 -15.10 6.39
CA SER A 63 16.17 -16.33 5.60
C SER A 63 14.82 -16.94 5.20
N ALA A 64 13.89 -17.07 6.15
CA ALA A 64 12.55 -17.59 5.91
C ALA A 64 11.73 -16.73 4.92
N THR A 65 11.87 -15.40 5.00
CA THR A 65 11.18 -14.48 4.09
C THR A 65 11.81 -14.50 2.70
N ALA A 66 13.15 -14.50 2.61
CA ALA A 66 13.87 -14.58 1.35
C ALA A 66 13.47 -15.82 0.55
N LEU A 67 13.44 -16.99 1.21
CA LEU A 67 12.99 -18.24 0.61
C LEU A 67 11.53 -18.15 0.13
N TYR A 68 10.64 -17.55 0.94
CA TYR A 68 9.25 -17.39 0.55
C TYR A 68 9.11 -16.52 -0.71
N VAL A 69 9.80 -15.38 -0.76
CA VAL A 69 9.78 -14.45 -1.89
C VAL A 69 10.29 -15.14 -3.16
N LEU A 70 11.43 -15.83 -3.09
CA LEU A 70 12.06 -16.49 -4.24
C LEU A 70 11.25 -17.69 -4.78
N ASN A 71 10.40 -18.31 -3.96
CA ASN A 71 9.56 -19.44 -4.38
C ASN A 71 8.15 -19.01 -4.81
N HIS A 72 7.46 -18.20 -4.00
CA HIS A 72 6.04 -17.88 -4.20
C HIS A 72 5.82 -16.55 -4.92
N LYS A 73 6.82 -15.67 -4.93
CA LYS A 73 6.69 -14.31 -5.48
C LYS A 73 7.66 -14.04 -6.64
N ARG A 74 8.34 -15.07 -7.14
CA ARG A 74 9.27 -15.01 -8.28
C ARG A 74 8.68 -14.34 -9.52
N ALA A 75 7.43 -14.68 -9.87
CA ALA A 75 6.77 -14.08 -11.04
C ALA A 75 6.68 -12.55 -10.93
N ASN A 76 6.40 -12.03 -9.72
CA ASN A 76 6.27 -10.58 -9.52
C ASN A 76 7.65 -9.90 -9.57
N LEU A 77 8.71 -10.58 -9.09
CA LEU A 77 10.07 -10.05 -9.23
C LEU A 77 10.49 -9.99 -10.70
N VAL A 78 10.26 -11.05 -11.47
CA VAL A 78 10.58 -11.09 -12.90
C VAL A 78 9.82 -10.01 -13.67
N GLU A 79 8.54 -9.80 -13.33
CA GLU A 79 7.75 -8.70 -13.90
C GLU A 79 8.37 -7.33 -13.58
N LEU A 80 8.81 -7.10 -12.34
CA LEU A 80 9.48 -5.85 -11.96
C LEU A 80 10.83 -5.69 -12.66
N GLU A 81 11.65 -6.74 -12.75
CA GLU A 81 12.92 -6.72 -13.47
C GLU A 81 12.74 -6.40 -14.95
N ALA A 82 11.77 -7.03 -15.61
CA ALA A 82 11.43 -6.76 -17.00
C ALA A 82 10.86 -5.35 -17.21
N ARG A 83 10.01 -4.89 -16.28
CA ARG A 83 9.40 -3.55 -16.32
C ARG A 83 10.37 -2.42 -16.05
N PHE A 84 11.44 -2.64 -15.28
CA PHE A 84 12.43 -1.62 -14.89
C PHE A 84 13.80 -1.78 -15.56
N GLY A 85 14.06 -2.90 -16.24
CA GLY A 85 15.32 -3.16 -16.93
C GLY A 85 16.52 -3.30 -15.99
N LEU A 86 16.29 -3.79 -14.76
CA LEU A 86 17.32 -3.94 -13.73
C LEU A 86 17.19 -5.30 -13.04
N THR A 87 18.29 -5.75 -12.44
CA THR A 87 18.35 -6.96 -11.61
C THR A 87 18.06 -6.66 -10.13
N ILE A 88 17.22 -7.50 -9.52
CA ILE A 88 16.88 -7.47 -8.09
C ILE A 88 17.56 -8.66 -7.42
N THR A 89 18.54 -8.39 -6.56
CA THR A 89 19.23 -9.45 -5.80
C THR A 89 18.63 -9.56 -4.41
N ILE A 90 18.28 -10.77 -3.97
CA ILE A 90 17.77 -11.03 -2.62
C ILE A 90 18.85 -11.74 -1.81
N GLU A 91 19.26 -11.13 -0.70
CA GLU A 91 20.21 -11.68 0.26
C GLU A 91 19.48 -12.07 1.56
N ALA A 92 19.82 -13.25 2.09
CA ALA A 92 19.35 -13.69 3.38
C ALA A 92 20.26 -13.15 4.49
N ASP A 93 19.70 -12.36 5.41
CA ASP A 93 20.41 -11.80 6.56
C ASP A 93 19.54 -11.90 7.82
N GLU A 94 20.02 -12.63 8.83
CA GLU A 94 19.31 -12.82 10.10
C GLU A 94 19.63 -11.72 11.13
N THR A 95 20.59 -10.85 10.84
CA THR A 95 20.98 -9.74 11.73
C THR A 95 19.97 -8.58 11.74
N LEU A 96 19.01 -8.60 10.82
CA LEU A 96 18.00 -7.54 10.64
C LEU A 96 17.05 -7.40 11.85
N GLY A 97 16.94 -8.41 12.72
CA GLY A 97 16.22 -8.31 13.99
C GLY A 97 14.76 -7.84 13.85
N THR A 98 14.49 -6.61 14.28
CA THR A 98 13.16 -5.95 14.18
C THR A 98 12.88 -5.31 12.82
N GLN A 99 13.91 -5.02 12.03
CA GLN A 99 13.75 -4.55 10.66
C GLN A 99 13.39 -5.74 9.78
N HIS A 100 12.26 -5.70 9.10
CA HIS A 100 11.84 -6.83 8.26
C HIS A 100 12.62 -6.94 6.95
N TYR A 101 13.19 -5.82 6.48
CA TYR A 101 13.96 -5.75 5.25
C TYR A 101 14.89 -4.53 5.26
N ALA A 102 15.93 -4.56 4.43
CA ALA A 102 16.76 -3.42 4.10
C ALA A 102 17.07 -3.42 2.59
N ILE A 103 16.97 -2.26 1.95
CA ILE A 103 17.24 -2.12 0.51
C ILE A 103 18.54 -1.33 0.36
N PHE A 104 19.50 -1.91 -0.36
CA PHE A 104 20.78 -1.31 -0.70
C PHE A 104 20.85 -1.04 -2.20
N ARG A 105 21.45 0.09 -2.55
CA ARG A 105 21.76 0.45 -3.93
C ARG A 105 23.05 -0.24 -4.35
N GLY A 106 22.99 -0.98 -5.44
CA GLY A 106 24.13 -1.61 -6.09
C GLY A 106 24.72 -0.73 -7.19
N ALA A 107 25.36 -1.38 -8.17
CA ALA A 107 25.92 -0.70 -9.33
C ALA A 107 24.82 -0.03 -10.19
N VAL A 108 25.22 1.01 -10.92
CA VAL A 108 24.34 1.69 -11.88
C VAL A 108 23.95 0.67 -12.97
N ALA A 109 22.66 0.56 -13.23
CA ALA A 109 22.14 -0.34 -14.26
C ALA A 109 22.29 0.32 -15.62
N GLU A 110 22.98 -0.34 -16.55
CA GLU A 110 22.96 0.03 -17.97
C GLU A 110 21.59 -0.36 -18.54
N LYS A 111 20.62 0.57 -18.46
CA LYS A 111 19.28 0.34 -18.97
C LYS A 111 19.34 0.09 -20.48
N PRO A 112 18.64 -0.94 -21.00
CA PRO A 112 18.56 -1.14 -22.45
C PRO A 112 17.90 0.07 -23.12
N GLU A 113 18.39 0.43 -24.30
CA GLU A 113 17.88 1.53 -25.12
C GLU A 113 16.39 1.28 -25.45
N GLY A 114 15.48 2.05 -24.86
CA GLY A 114 14.03 1.86 -25.00
C GLY A 114 13.23 1.94 -23.69
N PHE A 115 13.89 2.16 -22.56
CA PHE A 115 13.20 2.32 -21.27
C PHE A 115 12.40 3.64 -21.20
N VAL A 116 11.08 3.55 -21.37
CA VAL A 116 10.18 4.68 -21.10
C VAL A 116 9.81 4.66 -19.61
N GLU A 117 10.37 5.60 -18.84
CA GLU A 117 9.91 5.82 -17.47
C GLU A 117 8.43 6.20 -17.49
N VAL A 118 7.56 5.29 -17.03
CA VAL A 118 6.14 5.58 -16.84
C VAL A 118 6.02 6.57 -15.69
N ARG A 119 6.06 7.87 -16.01
CA ARG A 119 5.62 8.91 -15.09
C ARG A 119 4.12 8.73 -14.88
N SER A 120 3.71 8.49 -13.65
CA SER A 120 2.29 8.56 -13.27
C SER A 120 1.76 9.94 -13.65
N LEU A 121 0.65 9.97 -14.38
CA LEU A 121 -0.09 11.19 -14.68
C LEU A 121 -0.41 11.95 -13.38
N PRO A 122 -0.37 13.30 -13.37
CA PRO A 122 -0.71 14.06 -12.18
C PRO A 122 -2.13 13.69 -11.70
N ALA A 123 -2.29 13.58 -10.39
CA ALA A 123 -3.59 13.37 -9.78
C ALA A 123 -4.55 14.47 -10.24
N TYR A 124 -5.77 14.08 -10.61
CA TYR A 124 -6.83 15.01 -11.00
C TYR A 124 -7.03 16.03 -9.87
N VAL A 125 -6.72 17.30 -10.16
CA VAL A 125 -7.05 18.41 -9.27
C VAL A 125 -8.51 18.72 -9.53
N GLU A 126 -9.35 18.42 -8.55
CA GLU A 126 -10.76 18.79 -8.57
C GLU A 126 -10.84 20.33 -8.63
N PRO A 127 -11.44 20.92 -9.69
CA PRO A 127 -11.55 22.36 -9.78
C PRO A 127 -12.43 22.86 -8.62
N GLU A 128 -11.96 23.86 -7.88
CA GLU A 128 -12.78 24.57 -6.90
C GLU A 128 -13.98 25.19 -7.65
N GLU A 129 -15.18 24.64 -7.44
CA GLU A 129 -16.41 25.23 -7.94
C GLU A 129 -16.57 26.61 -7.27
N PRO A 130 -16.76 27.71 -8.03
CA PRO A 130 -17.02 29.00 -7.42
C PRO A 130 -18.34 28.92 -6.65
N GLU A 131 -18.30 29.27 -5.36
CA GLU A 131 -19.48 29.38 -4.51
C GLU A 131 -20.42 30.43 -5.14
N ASP A 132 -21.59 29.99 -5.61
CA ASP A 132 -22.62 30.87 -6.16
C ASP A 132 -23.05 31.91 -5.09
N GLU A 133 -22.70 33.19 -5.29
CA GLU A 133 -23.27 34.31 -4.55
C GLU A 133 -24.77 34.39 -4.86
N ILE A 134 -25.58 33.85 -3.96
CA ILE A 134 -27.03 34.13 -3.90
C ILE A 134 -27.24 35.61 -3.61
N VAL A 135 -27.43 36.40 -4.66
CA VAL A 135 -28.00 37.75 -4.59
C VAL A 135 -29.48 37.59 -4.24
N VAL A 136 -29.84 37.90 -2.99
CA VAL A 136 -31.24 38.07 -2.60
C VAL A 136 -31.65 39.48 -3.04
N GLU A 137 -32.38 39.56 -4.15
CA GLU A 137 -33.13 40.76 -4.51
C GLU A 137 -34.32 40.86 -3.53
N GLU A 138 -34.27 41.83 -2.62
CA GLU A 138 -35.42 42.25 -1.83
C GLU A 138 -36.41 42.98 -2.76
N GLU A 139 -37.38 42.25 -3.31
CA GLU A 139 -38.56 42.85 -3.93
C GLU A 139 -39.48 43.40 -2.82
N GLU A 140 -39.57 44.73 -2.76
CA GLU A 140 -40.62 45.46 -2.05
C GLU A 140 -41.99 45.13 -2.68
N GLU A 141 -42.93 44.56 -1.92
CA GLU A 141 -44.35 44.66 -2.26
C GLU A 141 -45.20 45.13 -1.08
N GLU A 142 -45.97 46.16 -1.41
CA GLU A 142 -46.80 47.03 -0.62
C GLU A 142 -47.95 46.27 0.09
N VAL A 143 -48.14 46.56 1.39
CA VAL A 143 -49.38 46.20 2.10
C VAL A 143 -50.31 47.41 2.06
N SER A 144 -51.33 47.37 1.21
CA SER A 144 -52.48 48.29 1.25
C SER A 144 -53.76 47.57 1.70
N GLU A 145 -54.49 48.28 2.56
CA GLU A 145 -55.63 47.91 3.41
C GLU A 145 -56.94 47.53 2.69
N GLN A 146 -57.78 46.70 3.35
CA GLN A 146 -59.23 46.89 3.66
C GLN A 146 -59.84 45.52 4.06
N ALA A 147 -60.20 45.28 5.34
CA ALA A 147 -61.49 45.57 5.98
C ALA A 147 -62.66 44.70 5.49
N GLU A 148 -63.18 43.79 6.32
CA GLU A 148 -64.61 43.77 6.72
C GLU A 148 -64.90 42.79 7.89
N GLN A 149 -65.77 43.25 8.79
CA GLN A 149 -66.33 42.64 10.00
C GLN A 149 -67.51 41.72 9.65
N PRO A 150 -68.01 40.85 10.55
CA PRO A 150 -68.87 41.26 11.68
C PRO A 150 -68.59 40.60 13.03
#